data_AF-A0AAJ2GYZ4-F1
#
_entry.id   AF-A0AAJ2GYZ4-F1
#
_cell.length_a   1.000
_cell.length_b   1.000
_cell.length_c   1.000
_cell.angle_alpha   90.00
_cell.angle_beta   90.00
_cell.angle_gamma   90.00
#
_symmetry.space_group_name_H-M   'P 1'
#
loop_
_entity.id
_entity.type
_entity.pdbx_description
1 polymer ?
#
loop_
_entity_poly.entity_id
_entity_poly.type
_entity_poly.pdbx_seq_one_letter_code
_entity_poly.pdbx_strand_id
1 'polypeptide(L)'
;NQITQRNLATLQQVGMQVISPDAGEQACGDVGLGRMPEPEQLANKVAEYFDVLKNADNDQDSLPSIELSPQTQALLRGQHVVITAGPTREAIDPVRYVSNHSTGKMGFALAEACRDAGARVTLVAGPVSLATP
;
A
#
# COMPACT_ATOMS: atom_id res chain seq x y z
N ASN A 1 20.44 6.18 -2.53
CA ASN A 1 20.35 5.86 -3.97
C ASN A 1 19.81 7.08 -4.72
N GLN A 2 20.59 7.66 -5.64
CA GLN A 2 20.19 8.87 -6.39
C GLN A 2 19.01 8.64 -7.34
N ILE A 3 18.88 7.46 -7.94
CA ILE A 3 17.76 7.09 -8.81
C ILE A 3 16.46 7.02 -8.00
N THR A 4 16.47 6.41 -6.82
CA THR A 4 15.30 6.38 -5.92
C THR A 4 14.86 7.78 -5.54
N GLN A 5 15.79 8.66 -5.19
CA GLN A 5 15.48 10.05 -4.82
C GLN A 5 14.90 10.84 -6.00
N ARG A 6 15.44 10.65 -7.22
CA ARG A 6 14.89 11.25 -8.44
C ARG A 6 13.47 10.77 -8.71
N ASN A 7 13.21 9.47 -8.59
CA ASN A 7 11.87 8.91 -8.82
C ASN A 7 10.86 9.46 -7.81
N LEU A 8 11.23 9.57 -6.52
CA LEU A 8 10.38 10.18 -5.49
C LEU A 8 10.03 11.63 -5.84
N ALA A 9 11.01 12.43 -6.25
CA ALA A 9 10.78 13.81 -6.67
C ALA A 9 9.82 13.91 -7.87
N THR A 10 9.97 13.03 -8.88
CA THR A 10 9.05 12.98 -10.02
C THR A 10 7.63 12.64 -9.59
N LEU A 11 7.44 11.65 -8.72
CA LEU A 11 6.13 11.27 -8.19
C LEU A 11 5.45 12.43 -7.45
N GLN A 12 6.19 13.14 -6.61
CA GLN A 12 5.68 14.31 -5.90
C GLN A 12 5.31 15.45 -6.87
N GLN A 13 6.10 15.68 -7.92
CA GLN A 13 5.82 16.70 -8.93
C GLN A 13 4.53 16.44 -9.72
N VAL A 14 4.18 15.17 -9.95
CA VAL A 14 2.93 14.80 -10.64
C VAL A 14 1.73 14.69 -9.68
N GLY A 15 1.88 15.18 -8.44
CA GLY A 15 0.80 15.28 -7.45
C GLY A 15 0.53 13.99 -6.67
N MET A 16 1.39 12.97 -6.76
CA MET A 16 1.23 11.75 -5.99
C MET A 16 1.63 11.98 -4.54
N GLN A 17 0.76 11.61 -3.60
CA GLN A 17 1.10 11.55 -2.18
C GLN A 17 2.08 10.40 -1.92
N VAL A 18 3.15 10.70 -1.20
CA VAL A 18 4.20 9.73 -0.88
C VAL A 18 4.20 9.47 0.63
N ILE A 19 3.95 8.22 1.00
CA ILE A 19 4.12 7.77 2.39
C ILE A 19 5.59 7.39 2.60
N SER A 20 6.31 8.19 3.38
CA SER A 20 7.73 7.96 3.69
C SER A 20 7.95 6.66 4.48
N PRO A 21 9.11 5.99 4.28
CA PRO A 21 9.47 4.80 5.04
C PRO A 21 9.88 5.15 6.48
N ASP A 22 9.76 4.16 7.35
CA ASP A 22 10.27 4.21 8.71
C ASP A 22 11.75 3.79 8.77
N ALA A 23 12.39 4.12 9.90
CA ALA A 23 13.66 3.52 10.30
C ALA A 23 13.40 2.29 11.18
N GLY A 24 14.10 1.18 10.93
CA GLY A 24 14.07 0.01 11.81
C GLY A 24 14.67 -1.23 11.15
N GLU A 25 14.40 -2.39 11.74
CA GLU A 25 14.79 -3.69 11.18
C GLU A 25 14.08 -3.93 9.85
N GLN A 26 14.85 -4.32 8.84
CA GLN A 26 14.38 -4.58 7.49
C GLN A 26 14.31 -6.09 7.24
N ALA A 27 13.56 -6.49 6.22
CA ALA A 27 13.41 -7.91 5.87
C ALA A 27 14.74 -8.60 5.48
N CYS A 28 15.79 -7.82 5.15
CA CYS A 28 17.13 -8.32 4.89
C CYS A 28 18.00 -8.50 6.15
N GLY A 29 17.51 -8.11 7.33
CA GLY A 29 18.26 -8.13 8.59
C GLY A 29 19.07 -6.87 8.88
N ASP A 30 19.07 -5.89 7.97
CA ASP A 30 19.70 -4.59 8.21
C ASP A 30 18.82 -3.68 9.08
N VAL A 31 19.44 -2.71 9.76
CA VAL A 31 18.73 -1.66 10.52
C VAL A 31 18.99 -0.31 9.86
N GLY A 32 17.91 0.35 9.44
CA GLY A 32 18.04 1.67 8.80
C GLY A 32 16.74 2.20 8.21
N LEU A 33 16.84 3.36 7.57
CA LEU A 33 15.74 3.97 6.82
C LEU A 33 15.37 3.12 5.61
N GLY A 34 14.08 2.89 5.40
CA GLY A 34 13.57 2.06 4.31
C GLY A 34 12.62 0.95 4.76
N ARG A 35 12.35 0.82 6.07
CA ARG A 35 11.32 -0.10 6.57
C ARG A 35 9.96 0.41 6.13
N MET A 36 9.08 -0.48 5.69
CA MET A 36 7.68 -0.12 5.50
C MET A 36 7.08 0.29 6.86
N PRO A 37 6.32 1.39 6.95
CA PRO A 37 5.59 1.71 8.16
C PRO A 37 4.65 0.58 8.57
N GLU A 38 4.29 0.52 9.85
CA GLU A 38 3.37 -0.51 10.33
C GLU A 38 2.02 -0.42 9.60
N PRO A 39 1.31 -1.55 9.37
CA PRO A 39 0.06 -1.56 8.60
C PRO A 39 -0.99 -0.54 9.10
N GLU A 40 -1.10 -0.36 10.41
CA GLU A 40 -2.01 0.60 11.03
C GLU A 40 -1.66 2.05 10.67
N GLN A 41 -0.37 2.39 10.61
CA GLN A 41 0.08 3.74 10.22
C GLN A 41 -0.19 4.00 8.74
N LEU A 42 -0.02 2.99 7.89
CA LEU A 42 -0.39 3.08 6.47
C LEU A 42 -1.90 3.29 6.31
N ALA A 43 -2.72 2.50 7.01
CA ALA A 43 -4.17 2.62 6.97
C ALA A 43 -4.64 4.02 7.39
N ASN A 44 -4.09 4.57 8.47
CA ASN A 44 -4.41 5.91 8.94
C ASN A 44 -4.06 6.99 7.91
N LYS A 45 -2.86 6.96 7.33
CA LYS A 45 -2.46 7.93 6.29
C LYS A 45 -3.34 7.88 5.04
N VAL A 46 -3.76 6.67 4.66
CA VAL A 46 -4.68 6.48 3.53
C VAL A 46 -6.08 7.02 3.87
N ALA A 47 -6.57 6.77 5.08
CA ALA A 47 -7.85 7.30 5.54
C ALA A 47 -7.86 8.83 5.57
N GLU A 48 -6.83 9.44 6.18
CA GLU A 48 -6.64 10.91 6.20
C GLU A 48 -6.66 11.50 4.79
N TYR A 49 -5.96 10.87 3.83
CA TYR A 49 -5.96 11.33 2.45
C TYR A 49 -7.36 11.35 1.82
N PHE A 50 -8.14 10.28 2.00
CA PHE A 50 -9.49 10.21 1.45
C PHE A 50 -10.51 11.06 2.21
N ASP A 51 -10.33 11.27 3.51
CA ASP A 51 -11.18 12.18 4.29
C ASP A 51 -10.93 13.64 3.88
N VAL A 52 -9.68 14.04 3.64
CA VAL A 52 -9.35 15.36 3.07
C VAL A 52 -10.00 15.55 1.69
N LEU A 53 -10.03 14.52 0.84
CA LEU A 53 -10.71 14.59 -0.46
C LEU A 53 -12.24 14.66 -0.34
N LYS A 54 -12.84 13.99 0.65
CA LYS A 54 -14.29 14.08 0.93
C LYS A 54 -14.67 15.44 1.51
N ASN A 55 -13.79 16.05 2.30
CA ASN A 55 -13.97 17.37 2.91
C ASN A 55 -13.69 18.53 1.93
N ALA A 56 -13.09 18.27 0.77
CA ALA A 56 -12.95 19.28 -0.29
C ALA A 56 -14.29 19.64 -0.96
N ASP A 57 -15.33 18.81 -0.77
CA ASP A 57 -16.66 19.01 -1.33
C ASP A 57 -17.73 19.40 -0.29
N ASN A 58 -17.48 19.35 1.02
CA ASN A 58 -18.46 19.81 2.03
C ASN A 58 -17.82 20.31 3.34
N ASP A 59 -18.33 21.43 3.81
CA ASP A 59 -18.10 22.04 5.11
C ASP A 59 -18.41 21.10 6.31
N GLN A 60 -17.48 21.17 7.28
CA GLN A 60 -17.67 21.21 8.73
C GLN A 60 -17.75 19.94 9.63
N ASP A 61 -16.73 19.87 10.50
CA ASP A 61 -16.67 19.42 11.91
C ASP A 61 -16.41 17.94 12.32
N SER A 62 -15.24 17.79 12.98
CA SER A 62 -14.87 16.87 14.08
C SER A 62 -14.17 15.54 13.74
N LEU A 63 -12.93 15.38 14.24
CA LEU A 63 -12.20 14.10 14.36
C LEU A 63 -12.78 13.23 15.50
N PRO A 64 -12.86 11.90 15.32
CA PRO A 64 -12.96 10.98 16.45
C PRO A 64 -11.83 9.93 16.51
N SER A 65 -11.63 9.49 17.75
CA SER A 65 -10.70 8.50 18.31
C SER A 65 -10.85 7.09 17.73
N ILE A 66 -9.76 6.31 17.81
CA ILE A 66 -9.59 4.97 17.25
C ILE A 66 -10.36 3.91 18.07
N GLU A 67 -11.56 3.57 17.62
CA GLU A 67 -12.13 2.22 17.63
C GLU A 67 -12.67 1.98 16.21
N LEU A 68 -12.37 0.83 15.57
CA LEU A 68 -12.85 0.52 14.22
C LEU A 68 -14.38 0.40 14.21
N SER A 69 -15.05 1.50 13.89
CA SER A 69 -16.50 1.58 13.83
C SER A 69 -17.03 0.92 12.55
N PRO A 70 -18.34 0.59 12.48
CA PRO A 70 -19.00 0.14 11.26
C PRO A 70 -18.82 1.08 10.04
N GLN A 71 -18.35 2.31 10.25
CA GLN A 71 -18.07 3.28 9.18
C GLN A 71 -16.81 2.94 8.36
N THR A 72 -15.85 2.16 8.91
CA THR A 72 -14.65 1.74 8.15
C THR A 72 -14.99 0.76 7.02
N GLN A 73 -16.08 -0.02 7.13
CA GLN A 73 -16.56 -0.94 6.08
C GLN A 73 -16.96 -0.25 4.77
N ALA A 74 -17.10 1.08 4.77
CA ALA A 74 -17.43 1.85 3.58
C ALA A 74 -16.41 2.94 3.27
N LEU A 75 -15.25 2.97 3.95
CA LEU A 75 -14.26 4.04 3.81
C LEU A 75 -13.82 4.23 2.35
N LEU A 76 -13.68 3.11 1.62
CA LEU A 76 -13.22 3.06 0.24
C LEU A 76 -14.36 2.76 -0.75
N ARG A 77 -15.63 2.89 -0.34
CA ARG A 77 -16.77 2.66 -1.23
C ARG A 77 -16.67 3.57 -2.46
N GLY A 78 -16.82 2.98 -3.64
CA GLY A 78 -16.74 3.69 -4.93
C GLY A 78 -15.32 3.86 -5.45
N GLN A 79 -14.30 3.56 -4.65
CA GLN A 79 -12.90 3.65 -5.07
C GLN A 79 -12.47 2.38 -5.80
N HIS A 80 -11.58 2.55 -6.79
CA HIS A 80 -10.86 1.45 -7.42
C HIS A 80 -9.41 1.44 -6.94
N VAL A 81 -9.00 0.37 -6.28
CA VAL A 81 -7.65 0.20 -5.74
C VAL A 81 -6.92 -0.86 -6.54
N VAL A 82 -5.74 -0.52 -7.06
CA VAL A 82 -4.85 -1.47 -7.75
C VAL A 82 -3.68 -1.78 -6.83
N ILE A 83 -3.44 -3.07 -6.56
CA ILE A 83 -2.37 -3.55 -5.69
C ILE A 83 -1.51 -4.53 -6.48
N THR A 84 -0.19 -4.36 -6.44
CA THR A 84 0.77 -5.35 -6.93
C THR A 84 1.36 -6.12 -5.75
N ALA A 85 1.39 -7.45 -5.79
CA ALA A 85 1.88 -8.25 -4.68
C ALA A 85 2.67 -9.48 -5.14
N GLY A 86 3.60 -9.94 -4.32
CA GLY A 86 4.40 -11.13 -4.60
C GLY A 86 5.71 -10.84 -5.33
N PRO A 87 6.44 -11.91 -5.71
CA PRO A 87 7.76 -11.76 -6.32
C PRO A 87 7.66 -11.41 -7.81
N THR A 88 8.74 -10.89 -8.37
CA THR A 88 8.90 -10.74 -9.82
C THR A 88 9.88 -11.78 -10.34
N ARG A 89 9.76 -12.20 -11.60
CA ARG A 89 10.70 -13.12 -12.25
C ARG A 89 11.21 -12.51 -13.55
N GLU A 90 12.48 -12.18 -13.58
CA GLU A 90 13.18 -11.71 -14.79
C GLU A 90 13.93 -12.88 -15.42
N ALA A 91 13.56 -13.26 -16.65
CA ALA A 91 14.14 -14.41 -17.31
C ALA A 91 15.62 -14.18 -17.67
N ILE A 92 16.47 -15.15 -17.35
CA ILE A 92 17.86 -15.20 -17.84
C ILE A 92 17.89 -16.04 -19.11
N ASP A 93 17.22 -17.18 -19.07
CA ASP A 93 17.05 -18.13 -20.16
C ASP A 93 15.73 -18.91 -19.92
N PRO A 94 15.35 -19.90 -20.76
CA PRO A 94 14.08 -20.60 -20.61
C PRO A 94 13.87 -21.34 -19.27
N VAL A 95 14.93 -21.57 -18.48
CA VAL A 95 14.88 -22.36 -17.24
C VAL A 95 15.19 -21.50 -16.01
N ARG A 96 16.07 -20.51 -16.14
CA ARG A 96 16.55 -19.70 -15.01
C ARG A 96 15.97 -18.29 -15.05
N TYR A 97 15.73 -17.74 -13.87
CA TYR A 97 15.28 -16.37 -13.69
C TYR A 97 15.86 -15.77 -12.42
N VAL A 98 15.97 -14.44 -12.38
CA VAL A 98 16.20 -13.68 -11.16
C VAL A 98 14.86 -13.38 -10.51
N SER A 99 14.75 -13.59 -9.21
CA SER A 99 13.54 -13.29 -8.43
C SER A 99 13.91 -12.65 -7.11
N ASN A 100 12.97 -11.93 -6.51
CA ASN A 100 13.06 -11.50 -5.11
C ASN A 100 12.37 -12.53 -4.18
N HIS A 101 12.56 -12.37 -2.87
CA HIS A 101 12.01 -13.26 -1.82
C HIS A 101 10.62 -12.85 -1.29
N SER A 102 9.90 -12.00 -2.01
CA SER A 102 8.57 -11.57 -1.58
C SER A 102 7.62 -12.76 -1.48
N THR A 103 6.95 -12.90 -0.34
CA THR A 103 5.93 -13.93 -0.12
C THR A 103 4.55 -13.51 -0.63
N GLY A 104 4.36 -12.23 -0.96
CA GLY A 104 3.06 -11.66 -1.34
C GLY A 104 2.07 -11.45 -0.19
N LYS A 105 2.30 -12.03 1.00
CA LYS A 105 1.35 -12.04 2.12
C LYS A 105 0.81 -10.64 2.48
N MET A 106 1.70 -9.66 2.55
CA MET A 106 1.30 -8.29 2.90
C MET A 106 0.40 -7.65 1.84
N GLY A 107 0.74 -7.78 0.55
CA GLY A 107 -0.09 -7.20 -0.51
C GLY A 107 -1.45 -7.89 -0.63
N PHE A 108 -1.52 -9.19 -0.32
CA PHE A 108 -2.78 -9.93 -0.23
C PHE A 108 -3.62 -9.48 0.96
N ALA A 109 -3.02 -9.33 2.15
CA ALA A 109 -3.72 -8.82 3.33
C ALA A 109 -4.24 -7.38 3.11
N LEU A 110 -3.48 -6.55 2.41
CA LEU A 110 -3.92 -5.20 2.03
C LEU A 110 -5.08 -5.24 1.03
N ALA A 111 -5.04 -6.14 0.05
CA ALA A 111 -6.13 -6.33 -0.91
C ALA A 111 -7.43 -6.78 -0.22
N GLU A 112 -7.33 -7.71 0.72
CA GLU A 112 -8.43 -8.13 1.58
C GLU A 112 -9.00 -6.96 2.40
N ALA A 113 -8.14 -6.20 3.09
CA ALA A 113 -8.58 -5.04 3.86
C ALA A 113 -9.26 -3.97 2.98
N CYS A 114 -8.74 -3.70 1.77
CA CYS A 114 -9.36 -2.76 0.85
C CYS A 114 -10.72 -3.25 0.33
N ARG A 115 -10.85 -4.54 0.05
CA ARG A 115 -12.13 -5.19 -0.33
C ARG A 115 -13.14 -5.04 0.79
N ASP A 116 -12.74 -5.35 2.03
CA ASP A 116 -13.60 -5.31 3.21
C ASP A 116 -14.01 -3.86 3.58
N ALA A 117 -13.19 -2.88 3.21
CA ALA A 117 -13.51 -1.45 3.30
C ALA A 117 -14.39 -0.91 2.14
N GLY A 118 -14.82 -1.79 1.22
CA GLY A 118 -15.79 -1.49 0.16
C GLY A 118 -15.18 -1.03 -1.18
N ALA A 119 -13.87 -1.14 -1.37
CA ALA A 119 -13.24 -0.82 -2.64
C ALA A 119 -13.52 -1.89 -3.71
N ARG A 120 -13.55 -1.48 -4.98
CA ARG A 120 -13.24 -2.40 -6.09
C ARG A 120 -11.73 -2.63 -6.07
N VAL A 121 -11.27 -3.86 -5.96
CA VAL A 121 -9.83 -4.17 -5.90
C VAL A 121 -9.38 -4.89 -7.17
N THR A 122 -8.21 -4.51 -7.69
CA THR A 122 -7.48 -5.28 -8.70
C THR A 122 -6.12 -5.66 -8.12
N LEU A 123 -5.95 -6.95 -7.84
CA LEU A 123 -4.70 -7.50 -7.34
C LEU A 123 -3.91 -8.11 -8.48
N VAL A 124 -2.78 -7.50 -8.83
CA VAL A 124 -1.81 -8.03 -9.78
C VAL A 124 -0.77 -8.82 -8.99
N ALA A 125 -0.91 -10.14 -9.00
CA ALA A 125 -0.04 -11.03 -8.24
C ALA A 125 1.12 -11.57 -9.10
N GLY A 126 2.33 -11.55 -8.53
CA GLY A 126 3.44 -12.38 -8.96
C GLY A 126 3.22 -13.87 -8.64
N PRO A 127 4.17 -14.76 -8.95
CA PRO A 127 3.99 -16.19 -8.76
C PRO A 127 3.99 -16.54 -7.26
N VAL A 128 2.79 -16.68 -6.70
CA VAL A 128 2.51 -17.10 -5.33
C VAL A 128 1.37 -18.11 -5.31
N SER A 129 1.25 -18.86 -4.21
CA SER A 129 0.18 -19.84 -3.99
C SER A 129 -0.86 -19.36 -2.96
N LEU A 130 -0.99 -18.05 -2.77
CA LEU A 130 -1.96 -17.44 -1.87
C LEU A 130 -3.35 -17.43 -2.53
N ALA A 131 -4.39 -17.66 -1.74
CA ALA A 131 -5.77 -17.53 -2.20
C ALA A 131 -6.07 -16.07 -2.53
N THR A 132 -6.74 -15.81 -3.66
CA THR A 132 -7.17 -14.45 -4.02
C THR A 132 -8.30 -14.01 -3.10
N PRO A 133 -8.16 -12.89 -2.37
CA PRO A 133 -9.22 -12.29 -1.59
C PRO A 133 -10.25 -11.61 -2.50
#